data_AF-A0A242MLI2-F1
#
_entry.id   AF-A0A242MLI2-F1
#
_cell.length_a   1.000
_cell.length_b   1.000
_cell.length_c   1.000
_cell.angle_alpha   90.00
_cell.angle_beta   90.00
_cell.angle_gamma   90.00
#
_symmetry.space_group_name_H-M   'P 1'
#
loop_
_entity.id
_entity.type
_entity.pdbx_description
1 polymer ?
#
loop_
_entity_poly.entity_id
_entity_poly.type
_entity_poly.pdbx_seq_one_letter_code
_entity_poly.pdbx_strand_id
1 'polypeptide(L)'
;MTRLPFRSENTKATLAQHDSDAGEPSWRFYEEVFEREVVYLKLKGVDVEVSSTAQGNEVTIRLPVKTAEQLGLHTNVRPKLWTVACDPDKQ
;
A
#
# COMPACT_ATOMS: atom_id res chain seq x y z
N MET A 1 -42.47 -16.46 0.13
CA MET A 1 -41.00 -16.65 0.22
C MET A 1 -40.33 -15.35 -0.20
N THR A 2 -39.99 -14.49 0.76
CA THR A 2 -39.32 -13.21 0.47
C THR A 2 -37.82 -13.45 0.56
N ARG A 3 -37.11 -13.40 -0.58
CA ARG A 3 -35.65 -13.37 -0.59
C ARG A 3 -35.22 -12.01 -0.04
N LEU A 4 -34.57 -12.02 1.13
CA LEU A 4 -33.86 -10.84 1.63
C LEU A 4 -32.72 -10.53 0.66
N PRO A 5 -32.44 -9.25 0.35
CA PRO A 5 -31.26 -8.90 -0.41
C PRO A 5 -30.02 -9.35 0.37
N PHE A 6 -29.10 -10.04 -0.32
CA PHE A 6 -27.77 -10.35 0.22
C PHE A 6 -27.13 -8.99 0.53
N ARG A 7 -27.10 -8.62 1.81
CA ARG A 7 -26.35 -7.46 2.27
C ARG A 7 -24.92 -7.75 1.85
N SER A 8 -24.34 -6.94 0.98
CA SER A 8 -22.90 -6.99 0.74
C SER A 8 -22.23 -6.71 2.08
N GLU A 9 -21.94 -7.77 2.83
CA GLU A 9 -21.09 -7.70 4.01
C GLU A 9 -19.75 -7.24 3.46
N ASN A 10 -19.48 -5.94 3.57
CA ASN A 10 -18.17 -5.42 3.25
C ASN A 10 -17.25 -5.98 4.33
N THR A 11 -16.65 -7.13 4.04
CA THR A 11 -15.72 -7.82 4.93
C THR A 11 -14.44 -7.01 5.14
N LYS A 12 -14.26 -5.91 4.39
CA LYS A 12 -13.07 -5.05 4.42
C LYS A 12 -13.31 -3.77 5.19
N ALA A 13 -12.55 -3.57 6.26
CA ALA A 13 -12.49 -2.30 6.98
C ALA A 13 -11.26 -1.50 6.52
N THR A 14 -11.46 -0.29 5.98
CA THR A 14 -10.35 0.59 5.55
C THR A 14 -9.69 1.23 6.76
N LEU A 15 -8.37 1.08 6.86
CA LEU A 15 -7.53 1.72 7.87
C LEU A 15 -7.02 3.08 7.39
N ALA A 16 -6.56 3.14 6.13
CA ALA A 16 -6.15 4.37 5.47
C ALA A 16 -6.30 4.21 3.95
N GLN A 17 -6.52 5.30 3.22
CA GLN A 17 -6.50 5.26 1.77
C GLN A 17 -6.06 6.60 1.20
N HIS A 18 -5.52 6.54 -0.01
CA HIS A 18 -5.32 7.68 -0.87
C HIS A 18 -6.06 7.42 -2.18
N ASP A 19 -7.15 8.15 -2.36
CA ASP A 19 -7.85 8.21 -3.63
C ASP A 19 -7.11 9.22 -4.52
N SER A 20 -6.80 8.80 -5.74
CA SER A 20 -6.15 9.66 -6.72
C SER A 20 -7.19 10.35 -7.58
N ASP A 21 -6.93 11.62 -7.90
CA ASP A 21 -7.51 12.28 -9.06
C ASP A 21 -6.70 11.94 -10.32
N ALA A 22 -7.37 11.94 -11.47
CA ALA A 22 -6.92 11.38 -12.75
C ALA A 22 -5.40 11.45 -13.01
N GLY A 23 -4.74 10.28 -12.93
CA GLY A 23 -3.33 10.09 -13.33
C GLY A 23 -2.35 9.85 -12.18
N GLU A 24 -2.77 10.01 -10.92
CA GLU A 24 -1.94 9.70 -9.76
C GLU A 24 -2.07 8.22 -9.29
N PRO A 25 -1.06 7.68 -8.59
CA PRO A 25 -1.21 6.38 -7.95
C PRO A 25 -2.23 6.46 -6.80
N SER A 26 -3.09 5.44 -6.67
CA SER A 26 -4.00 5.28 -5.53
C SER A 26 -3.62 4.06 -4.69
N TRP A 27 -3.93 4.11 -3.40
CA TRP A 27 -3.70 2.98 -2.52
C TRP A 27 -4.77 2.88 -1.42
N ARG A 28 -4.95 1.67 -0.92
CA ARG A 28 -5.87 1.36 0.19
C ARG A 28 -5.20 0.39 1.14
N PHE A 29 -5.08 0.79 2.39
CA PHE A 29 -4.67 -0.02 3.52
C PHE A 29 -5.90 -0.46 4.31
N TYR A 30 -6.12 -1.76 4.45
CA TYR A 30 -7.35 -2.30 5.02
C TYR A 30 -7.12 -3.63 5.75
N GLU A 31 -8.05 -4.04 6.59
CA GLU A 31 -8.12 -5.37 7.19
C GLU A 31 -9.34 -6.14 6.67
N GLU A 32 -9.31 -7.46 6.74
CA GLU A 32 -10.51 -8.30 6.60
C GLU A 32 -11.06 -8.56 8.01
N VAL A 33 -12.31 -8.21 8.27
CA VAL A 33 -12.95 -8.24 9.60
C VAL A 33 -12.93 -9.64 10.25
N PHE A 34 -12.82 -10.68 9.43
CA PHE A 34 -12.79 -12.07 9.89
C PHE A 34 -11.36 -12.67 9.94
N GLU A 35 -10.34 -11.97 9.44
CA GLU A 35 -8.94 -12.40 9.49
C GLU A 35 -8.18 -11.59 10.53
N ARG A 36 -7.70 -12.26 11.57
CA ARG A 36 -7.05 -11.59 12.70
C ARG A 36 -5.57 -11.38 12.40
N GLU A 37 -5.04 -10.25 12.87
CA GLU A 37 -3.60 -9.92 12.79
C GLU A 37 -3.04 -9.81 11.37
N VAL A 38 -3.91 -9.60 10.38
CA VAL A 38 -3.53 -9.42 8.97
C VAL A 38 -4.07 -8.10 8.44
N VAL A 39 -3.21 -7.38 7.74
CA VAL A 39 -3.53 -6.12 7.04
C VAL A 39 -3.07 -6.21 5.60
N TYR A 40 -3.77 -5.51 4.73
CA TYR A 40 -3.57 -5.53 3.28
C TYR A 40 -3.27 -4.14 2.78
N LEU A 41 -2.21 -4.01 2.00
CA LEU A 41 -1.93 -2.81 1.21
C LEU A 41 -2.21 -3.10 -0.26
N LYS A 42 -3.23 -2.44 -0.81
CA LYS A 42 -3.55 -2.48 -2.23
C LYS A 42 -3.01 -1.22 -2.90
N LEU A 43 -2.19 -1.39 -3.94
CA LEU A 43 -1.64 -0.32 -4.78
C LEU A 43 -2.29 -0.37 -6.17
N LYS A 44 -2.60 0.78 -6.77
CA LYS A 44 -3.16 0.91 -8.12
C LYS A 44 -2.50 2.06 -8.87
N GLY A 45 -2.10 1.82 -10.13
CA GLY A 45 -1.43 2.85 -10.94
C GLY A 45 -0.01 3.16 -10.45
N VAL A 46 0.59 2.27 -9.66
CA VAL A 46 1.99 2.37 -9.22
C VAL A 46 2.83 1.42 -10.08
N ASP A 47 3.92 1.92 -10.65
CA ASP A 47 4.95 1.07 -11.26
C ASP A 47 5.74 0.37 -10.14
N VAL A 48 5.40 -0.89 -9.89
CA VAL A 48 5.98 -1.70 -8.80
C VAL A 48 6.74 -2.89 -9.37
N GLU A 49 7.93 -3.11 -8.83
CA GLU A 49 8.65 -4.36 -8.97
C GLU A 49 8.55 -5.12 -7.66
N VAL A 50 8.07 -6.36 -7.73
CA VAL A 50 7.97 -7.26 -6.59
C VAL A 50 8.93 -8.41 -6.80
N SER A 51 9.91 -8.56 -5.92
CA SER A 51 10.79 -9.71 -5.87
C SER A 51 10.57 -10.49 -4.59
N SER A 52 10.48 -11.81 -4.70
CA SER A 52 10.38 -12.73 -3.57
C SER A 52 11.50 -13.76 -3.67
N THR A 53 12.13 -14.08 -2.55
CA THR A 53 13.12 -15.16 -2.50
C THR A 53 12.41 -16.51 -2.45
N ALA A 54 13.00 -17.55 -3.03
CA ALA A 54 12.36 -18.89 -3.14
C ALA A 54 12.01 -19.53 -1.78
N GLN A 55 12.54 -19.00 -0.68
CA GLN A 55 12.25 -19.44 0.68
C GLN A 55 11.04 -18.72 1.30
N GLY A 56 10.41 -17.78 0.58
CA GLY A 56 9.19 -17.10 1.00
C GLY A 56 9.33 -16.12 2.16
N ASN A 57 10.55 -15.94 2.68
CA ASN A 57 10.81 -15.17 3.90
C ASN A 57 11.12 -13.69 3.64
N GLU A 58 11.36 -13.30 2.38
CA GLU A 58 11.71 -11.93 2.03
C GLU A 58 10.96 -11.48 0.78
N VAL A 59 10.29 -10.33 0.91
CA VAL A 59 9.60 -9.64 -0.17
C VAL A 59 10.17 -8.23 -0.27
N THR A 60 10.65 -7.86 -1.45
CA THR A 60 11.07 -6.49 -1.75
C THR A 60 10.06 -5.88 -2.71
N ILE A 61 9.62 -4.66 -2.39
CA ILE A 61 8.70 -3.88 -3.21
C ILE A 61 9.39 -2.58 -3.59
N ARG A 62 9.63 -2.37 -4.88
CA ARG A 62 10.07 -1.09 -5.41
C ARG A 62 8.88 -0.14 -5.49
N LEU A 63 8.98 1.01 -4.83
CA LEU A 63 7.94 2.05 -4.81
C LEU A 63 8.51 3.39 -5.30
N PRO A 64 7.74 4.20 -6.05
CA PRO A 64 8.05 5.60 -6.25
C PRO A 64 8.14 6.34 -4.91
N VAL A 65 9.08 7.28 -4.79
CA VAL A 65 9.32 8.07 -3.57
C VAL A 65 8.03 8.74 -3.07
N LYS A 66 7.26 9.35 -3.98
CA LYS A 66 5.96 9.99 -3.65
C LYS A 66 4.98 9.00 -3.01
N THR A 67 4.89 7.77 -3.52
CA THR A 67 4.02 6.74 -2.94
C THR A 67 4.52 6.30 -1.56
N ALA A 68 5.83 6.10 -1.39
CA ALA A 68 6.42 5.76 -0.09
C ALA A 68 6.21 6.88 0.96
N GLU A 69 6.23 8.15 0.52
CA GLU A 69 5.91 9.29 1.38
C GLU A 69 4.44 9.30 1.82
N GLN A 70 3.51 9.09 0.89
CA GLN A 70 2.07 8.97 1.17
C GLN A 70 1.75 7.82 2.14
N LEU A 71 2.52 6.73 2.08
CA LEU A 71 2.45 5.61 3.01
C LEU A 71 3.14 5.87 4.35
N GLY A 72 3.74 7.05 4.53
CA GLY A 72 4.41 7.43 5.77
C GLY A 72 5.77 6.75 5.99
N LEU A 73 6.31 6.00 5.03
CA LEU A 73 7.56 5.23 5.20
C LEU A 73 8.77 6.13 5.49
N HIS A 74 8.72 7.37 5.01
CA HIS A 74 9.73 8.40 5.26
C HIS A 74 9.93 8.71 6.74
N THR A 75 8.92 8.48 7.59
CA THR A 75 8.98 8.75 9.03
C THR A 75 9.83 7.73 9.80
N ASN A 76 10.07 6.55 9.21
CA ASN A 76 10.85 5.47 9.83
C ASN A 76 12.36 5.59 9.59
N VAL A 77 12.81 6.58 8.82
CA VAL A 77 14.22 6.78 8.48
C VAL A 77 14.71 8.16 8.93
N ARG A 78 16.02 8.31 9.12
CA ARG A 78 16.60 9.61 9.47
C ARG A 78 16.36 10.61 8.32
N PRO A 79 15.95 11.87 8.59
CA PRO A 79 15.63 12.85 7.54
C PRO A 79 16.73 13.01 6.49
N LYS A 80 18.01 13.05 6.91
CA LYS A 80 19.15 13.14 5.98
C LYS A 80 19.23 11.98 4.99
N LEU A 81 18.87 10.76 5.41
CA LEU A 81 18.87 9.58 4.54
C LEU A 81 17.69 9.62 3.57
N TRP A 82 16.53 10.11 4.01
CA TRP A 82 15.37 10.31 3.14
C TRP A 82 15.65 11.35 2.05
N THR A 83 16.23 12.50 2.41
CA THR A 83 16.61 13.55 1.43
C THR A 83 17.49 13.00 0.31
N VAL A 84 18.43 12.11 0.64
CA VAL A 84 19.29 11.44 -0.34
C VAL A 84 18.52 10.48 -1.24
N ALA A 85 17.46 9.82 -0.74
CA ALA A 85 16.62 8.95 -1.54
C ALA A 85 15.68 9.73 -2.49
N CYS A 86 15.37 10.99 -2.15
CA CYS A 86 14.58 11.89 -2.99
C CYS A 86 15.40 12.57 -4.10
N ASP A 87 16.73 12.48 -4.07
CA ASP A 87 17.62 13.16 -5.01
C ASP A 87 17.58 12.48 -6.39
N PRO A 88 17.01 13.13 -7.43
CA PRO A 88 16.89 12.53 -8.76
C PRO A 88 18.23 12.49 -9.51
N ASP A 89 19.23 13.25 -9.06
CA ASP A 89 20.56 13.35 -9.68
C ASP A 89 21.58 12.41 -9.03
N LYS A 90 21.15 11.63 -8.03
CA LYS A 90 21.99 10.64 -7.36
C LYS A 90 22.24 9.45 -8.29
N GLN A 91 23.47 9.38 -8.81
CA GLN A 91 24.04 8.17 -9.43
C GLN A 91 24.52 7.17 -8.40
#